data_AF-A0A252A062-F1
#
_entry.id   AF-A0A252A062-F1
#
_cell.length_a   1.000
_cell.length_b   1.000
_cell.length_c   1.000
_cell.angle_alpha   90.00
_cell.angle_beta   90.00
_cell.angle_gamma   90.00
#
_symmetry.space_group_name_H-M   'P 1'
#
loop_
_entity.id
_entity.type
_entity.pdbx_description
1 polymer ?
#
loop_
_entity_poly.entity_id
_entity_poly.type
_entity_poly.pdbx_seq_one_letter_code
_entity_poly.pdbx_strand_id
1 'polypeptide(L)'
;MKFLLTFLGRHALTLGSVAIATAVALHLWESHQRMPWTRDGHVRTDVVRVSTDIGGLITQVLVHDNQVVHPGQLLIVLDRPRRVAALERAEAAITEARAQLDLARKEERRDLALRDLVATEAHEQNIAKVRTAEAALKRALADRDVAQIDMQRTEIRATVGGTVTNLDLHPGDYLAVGVQAMALVDAETLRVEGYFEETKLRSVSIGDRARIHLMGDDADIVGHVESIAAAIADDQRDNTGNLLPKVAPTFSWVRLAQRIPVRLHIDRVPAGTKLIAGRTATVEILPSTPLSVVGRHL
;
A
#
# COMPACT_ATOMS: atom_id res chain seq x y z
N MET A 1 80.32 15.12 10.28
CA MET A 1 79.39 14.41 9.35
C MET A 1 78.42 13.45 10.03
N LYS A 2 78.80 12.68 11.07
CA LYS A 2 77.87 11.76 11.78
C LYS A 2 76.64 12.43 12.41
N PHE A 3 76.79 13.65 12.95
CA PHE A 3 75.71 14.43 13.56
C PHE A 3 74.65 14.90 12.54
N LEU A 4 75.07 15.23 11.32
CA LEU A 4 74.16 15.65 10.25
C LEU A 4 73.33 14.47 9.74
N LEU A 5 73.95 13.28 9.63
CA LEU A 5 73.29 12.04 9.21
C LEU A 5 72.25 11.54 10.22
N THR A 6 72.53 11.64 11.52
CA THR A 6 71.54 11.30 12.56
C THR A 6 70.44 12.35 12.67
N PHE A 7 70.75 13.63 12.45
CA PHE A 7 69.75 14.70 12.39
C PHE A 7 68.82 14.54 11.18
N LEU A 8 69.37 14.32 9.98
CA LEU A 8 68.60 14.03 8.75
C LEU A 8 67.78 12.74 8.89
N GLY A 9 68.37 11.68 9.47
CA GLY A 9 67.68 10.41 9.68
C GLY A 9 66.49 10.52 10.63
N ARG A 10 66.61 11.31 11.71
CA ARG A 10 65.49 11.58 12.64
C ARG A 10 64.37 12.37 11.96
N HIS A 11 64.71 13.40 11.18
CA HIS A 11 63.71 14.19 10.45
C HIS A 11 63.02 13.39 9.34
N ALA A 12 63.75 12.55 8.62
CA ALA A 12 63.19 11.64 7.62
C ALA A 12 62.23 10.62 8.25
N LEU A 13 62.57 10.07 9.42
CA LEU A 13 61.69 9.18 10.16
C LEU A 13 60.40 9.89 10.59
N THR A 14 60.51 11.11 11.14
CA THR A 14 59.32 11.88 11.54
C THR A 14 58.45 12.27 10.34
N LEU A 15 59.05 12.71 9.23
CA LEU A 15 58.32 13.02 8.00
C LEU A 15 57.64 11.79 7.41
N GLY A 16 58.31 10.65 7.42
CA GLY A 16 57.74 9.36 7.01
C GLY A 16 56.54 8.97 7.87
N SER A 17 56.65 9.10 9.21
CA SER A 17 55.53 8.80 10.11
C SER A 17 54.33 9.73 9.91
N VAL A 18 54.59 11.03 9.67
CA VAL A 18 53.54 12.01 9.40
C VAL A 18 52.86 11.70 8.06
N ALA A 19 53.62 11.41 7.01
CA ALA A 19 53.06 11.05 5.71
C ALA A 19 52.17 9.79 5.79
N ILE A 20 52.60 8.76 6.52
CA ILE A 20 51.79 7.54 6.74
C ILE A 20 50.53 7.88 7.54
N ALA A 21 50.63 8.64 8.63
CA ALA A 21 49.49 9.04 9.44
C ALA A 21 48.48 9.87 8.62
N THR A 22 48.96 10.79 7.78
CA THR A 22 48.12 11.57 6.86
C THR A 22 47.46 10.67 5.82
N ALA A 23 48.18 9.72 5.22
CA ALA A 23 47.60 8.79 4.26
C ALA A 23 46.50 7.92 4.88
N VAL A 24 46.73 7.41 6.10
CA VAL A 24 45.71 6.65 6.86
C VAL A 24 44.50 7.52 7.20
N ALA A 25 44.73 8.75 7.67
CA ALA A 25 43.65 9.68 7.99
C ALA A 25 42.79 10.03 6.76
N LEU A 26 43.42 10.29 5.62
CA LEU A 26 42.73 10.54 4.34
C LEU A 26 41.96 9.31 3.87
N HIS A 27 42.55 8.11 3.98
CA HIS A 27 41.88 6.88 3.60
C HIS A 27 40.66 6.57 4.47
N LEU A 28 40.78 6.73 5.79
CA LEU A 28 39.65 6.58 6.71
C LEU A 28 38.56 7.63 6.48
N TRP A 29 38.96 8.88 6.21
CA TRP A 29 38.03 9.95 5.88
C TRP A 29 37.25 9.64 4.61
N GLU A 30 37.95 9.25 3.55
CA GLU A 30 37.33 8.91 2.27
C GLU A 30 36.41 7.68 2.39
N SER A 31 36.84 6.65 3.12
CA SER A 31 36.00 5.48 3.41
C SER A 31 34.73 5.89 4.18
N HIS A 32 34.85 6.70 5.23
CA HIS A 32 33.72 7.11 6.06
C HIS A 32 32.74 8.01 5.30
N GLN A 33 33.25 8.88 4.41
CA GLN A 33 32.41 9.76 3.60
C GLN A 33 31.71 9.03 2.45
N ARG A 34 32.30 7.95 1.94
CA ARG A 34 31.73 7.14 0.84
C ARG A 34 30.82 6.01 1.32
N MET A 35 30.91 5.59 2.57
CA MET A 35 30.05 4.55 3.14
C MET A 35 28.58 5.03 3.14
N PRO A 36 27.70 4.38 2.37
CA PRO A 36 26.29 4.75 2.31
C PRO A 36 25.58 4.24 3.58
N TRP A 37 25.54 5.08 4.61
CA TRP A 37 24.75 4.84 5.81
C TRP A 37 23.90 6.06 6.18
N THR A 38 22.77 5.81 6.83
CA THR A 38 21.89 6.84 7.39
C THR A 38 21.32 6.39 8.73
N ARG A 39 21.21 7.32 9.67
CA ARG A 39 20.48 7.15 10.95
C ARG A 39 18.99 7.46 10.83
N ASP A 40 18.60 8.02 9.70
CA ASP A 40 17.24 8.43 9.40
C ASP A 40 16.60 7.35 8.55
N GLY A 41 16.32 6.22 9.19
CA GLY A 41 15.56 5.14 8.64
C GLY A 41 14.30 4.94 9.46
N HIS A 42 13.22 4.51 8.81
CA HIS A 42 11.96 4.23 9.46
C HIS A 42 11.34 2.94 8.95
N VAL A 43 10.79 2.14 9.86
CA VAL A 43 9.93 1.01 9.50
C VAL A 43 8.61 1.58 8.96
N ARG A 44 8.22 1.18 7.76
CA ARG A 44 6.99 1.59 7.08
C ARG A 44 6.20 0.37 6.68
N THR A 45 4.91 0.56 6.55
CA THR A 45 4.01 -0.44 5.97
C THR A 45 2.79 0.30 5.41
N ASP A 46 2.04 -0.37 4.54
CA ASP A 46 0.84 0.23 3.98
C ASP A 46 -0.31 0.11 4.99
N VAL A 47 -1.08 1.19 5.09
CA VAL A 47 -2.24 1.26 5.98
C VAL A 47 -3.50 1.24 5.14
N VAL A 48 -4.22 0.14 5.21
CA VAL A 48 -5.50 -0.03 4.52
C VAL A 48 -6.59 0.59 5.38
N ARG A 49 -7.26 1.61 4.83
CA ARG A 49 -8.40 2.25 5.48
C ARG A 49 -9.64 1.43 5.18
N VAL A 50 -10.18 0.78 6.20
CA VAL A 50 -11.40 -0.01 6.06
C VAL A 50 -12.59 0.93 6.21
N SER A 51 -13.43 1.00 5.17
CA SER A 51 -14.65 1.81 5.14
C SER A 51 -15.79 1.00 4.51
N THR A 52 -17.00 1.55 4.60
CA THR A 52 -18.22 0.96 4.01
C THR A 52 -18.76 1.85 2.89
N ASP A 53 -19.29 1.22 1.85
CA ASP A 53 -20.06 1.84 0.78
C ASP A 53 -21.53 2.04 1.16
N ILE A 54 -21.99 1.39 2.23
CA ILE A 54 -23.36 1.49 2.75
C ILE A 54 -23.38 2.00 4.19
N GLY A 55 -24.33 2.88 4.50
CA GLY A 55 -24.52 3.37 5.87
C GLY A 55 -25.32 2.39 6.73
N GLY A 56 -25.07 2.35 8.04
CA GLY A 56 -25.85 1.52 8.95
C GLY A 56 -25.40 1.60 10.40
N LEU A 57 -26.29 1.18 11.30
CA LEU A 57 -25.96 0.96 12.70
C LEU A 57 -25.07 -0.27 12.83
N ILE A 58 -24.05 -0.20 13.69
CA ILE A 58 -23.19 -1.32 14.03
C ILE A 58 -23.93 -2.21 15.02
N THR A 59 -24.20 -3.46 14.63
CA THR A 59 -24.81 -4.45 15.52
C THR A 59 -23.75 -5.19 16.33
N GLN A 60 -22.61 -5.50 15.71
CA GLN A 60 -21.52 -6.24 16.35
C GLN A 60 -20.17 -5.74 15.86
N VAL A 61 -19.22 -5.67 16.79
CA VAL A 61 -17.79 -5.49 16.52
C VAL A 61 -17.11 -6.77 16.98
N LEU A 62 -16.51 -7.50 16.04
CA LEU A 62 -15.95 -8.85 16.25
C LEU A 62 -14.43 -8.86 16.40
N VAL A 63 -13.85 -7.67 16.43
CA VAL A 63 -12.41 -7.46 16.60
C VAL A 63 -12.15 -6.46 17.71
N HIS A 64 -10.97 -6.53 18.31
CA HIS A 64 -10.49 -5.55 19.29
C HIS A 64 -9.27 -4.81 18.75
N ASP A 65 -8.93 -3.69 19.39
CA ASP A 65 -7.74 -2.92 19.02
C ASP A 65 -6.46 -3.76 19.18
N ASN A 66 -5.50 -3.56 18.28
CA ASN A 66 -4.23 -4.30 18.17
C ASN A 66 -4.36 -5.81 17.93
N GLN A 67 -5.50 -6.27 17.43
CA GLN A 67 -5.71 -7.67 17.05
C GLN A 67 -5.12 -7.99 15.67
N VAL A 68 -4.46 -9.14 15.55
CA VAL A 68 -4.05 -9.70 14.26
C VAL A 68 -5.25 -10.36 13.58
N VAL A 69 -5.46 -10.02 12.31
CA VAL A 69 -6.56 -10.51 11.48
C VAL A 69 -6.06 -11.07 10.16
N HIS A 70 -6.82 -12.01 9.60
CA HIS A 70 -6.53 -12.62 8.30
C HIS A 70 -7.39 -12.02 7.18
N PRO A 71 -6.95 -12.13 5.90
CA PRO A 71 -7.78 -11.73 4.77
C PRO A 71 -9.16 -12.41 4.80
N GLY A 72 -10.22 -11.63 4.56
CA GLY A 72 -11.60 -12.10 4.56
C GLY A 72 -12.25 -12.28 5.94
N GLN A 73 -11.48 -12.10 7.04
CA GLN A 73 -12.01 -12.18 8.39
C GLN A 73 -13.07 -11.10 8.63
N LEU A 74 -14.18 -11.49 9.27
CA LEU A 74 -15.27 -10.59 9.60
C LEU A 74 -14.87 -9.66 10.75
N LEU A 75 -15.02 -8.36 10.54
CA LEU A 75 -14.61 -7.32 11.48
C LEU A 75 -15.82 -6.69 12.16
N ILE A 76 -16.77 -6.22 11.37
CA ILE A 76 -17.96 -5.49 11.82
C ILE A 76 -19.19 -6.03 11.09
N VAL A 77 -20.30 -6.10 11.82
CA VAL A 77 -21.62 -6.40 11.26
C VAL A 77 -22.52 -5.19 11.43
N LEU A 78 -23.03 -4.68 10.30
CA LEU A 78 -24.07 -3.65 10.25
C LEU A 78 -25.46 -4.27 10.37
N ASP A 79 -26.43 -3.42 10.71
CA ASP A 79 -27.84 -3.80 10.80
C ASP A 79 -28.35 -4.45 9.50
N ARG A 80 -28.89 -5.65 9.65
CA ARG A 80 -29.36 -6.52 8.55
C ARG A 80 -30.87 -6.51 8.30
N PRO A 81 -31.77 -6.42 9.29
CA PRO A 81 -33.21 -6.60 9.09
C PRO A 81 -33.79 -5.76 7.95
N ARG A 82 -33.38 -4.49 7.83
CA ARG A 82 -33.85 -3.61 6.75
C ARG A 82 -33.41 -4.10 5.36
N ARG A 83 -32.21 -4.67 5.24
CA ARG A 83 -31.65 -5.18 3.97
C ARG A 83 -32.19 -6.56 3.62
N VAL A 84 -32.42 -7.40 4.61
CA VAL A 84 -33.14 -8.68 4.42
C VAL A 84 -34.52 -8.42 3.85
N ALA A 85 -35.29 -7.50 4.45
CA ALA A 85 -36.61 -7.14 3.93
C ALA A 85 -36.56 -6.52 2.51
N ALA A 86 -35.52 -5.76 2.18
CA ALA A 86 -35.32 -5.22 0.83
C ALA A 86 -35.03 -6.34 -0.20
N LEU A 87 -34.21 -7.33 0.18
CA LEU A 87 -33.92 -8.50 -0.66
C LEU A 87 -35.19 -9.34 -0.87
N GLU A 88 -35.94 -9.63 0.19
CA GLU A 88 -37.22 -10.35 0.10
C GLU A 88 -38.22 -9.64 -0.82
N ARG A 89 -38.30 -8.30 -0.75
CA ARG A 89 -39.14 -7.50 -1.65
C ARG A 89 -38.70 -7.62 -3.11
N ALA A 90 -37.39 -7.63 -3.37
CA ALA A 90 -36.87 -7.78 -4.73
C ALA A 90 -37.13 -9.21 -5.28
N GLU A 91 -37.04 -10.24 -4.44
CA GLU A 91 -37.38 -11.61 -4.78
C GLU A 91 -38.89 -11.78 -5.08
N ALA A 92 -39.75 -11.10 -4.32
CA ALA A 92 -41.18 -11.04 -4.60
C ALA A 92 -41.47 -10.37 -5.96
N ALA A 93 -40.77 -9.28 -6.29
CA ALA A 93 -40.89 -8.60 -7.59
C ALA A 93 -40.46 -9.49 -8.77
N ILE A 94 -39.43 -10.34 -8.58
CA ILE A 94 -39.07 -11.35 -9.58
C ILE A 94 -40.23 -12.34 -9.80
N THR A 95 -40.85 -12.80 -8.71
CA THR A 95 -41.96 -13.76 -8.78
C THR A 95 -43.16 -13.16 -9.53
N GLU A 96 -43.50 -11.90 -9.23
CA GLU A 96 -44.53 -11.15 -9.96
C GLU A 96 -44.20 -11.01 -11.45
N ALA A 97 -42.98 -10.56 -11.78
CA ALA A 97 -42.57 -10.36 -13.16
C ALA A 97 -42.51 -11.67 -13.97
N ARG A 98 -42.12 -12.78 -13.34
CA ARG A 98 -42.19 -14.12 -13.95
C ARG A 98 -43.63 -14.52 -14.25
N ALA A 99 -44.55 -14.33 -13.31
CA ALA A 99 -45.96 -14.64 -13.52
C ALA A 99 -46.57 -13.81 -14.67
N GLN A 100 -46.21 -12.52 -14.77
CA GLN A 100 -46.63 -11.66 -15.87
C GLN A 100 -46.06 -12.11 -17.23
N LEU A 101 -44.79 -12.50 -17.27
CA LEU A 101 -44.16 -13.04 -18.48
C LEU A 101 -44.80 -14.37 -18.91
N ASP A 102 -45.08 -15.27 -17.98
CA ASP A 102 -45.73 -16.54 -18.26
C ASP A 102 -47.16 -16.34 -18.79
N LEU A 103 -47.88 -15.35 -18.25
CA LEU A 103 -49.19 -14.95 -18.78
C LEU A 103 -49.06 -14.41 -20.21
N ALA A 104 -48.16 -13.47 -20.47
CA ALA A 104 -47.95 -12.90 -21.81
C ALA A 104 -47.56 -13.98 -22.83
N ARG A 105 -46.68 -14.93 -22.46
CA ARG A 105 -46.30 -16.08 -23.30
C ARG A 105 -47.43 -17.07 -23.52
N LYS A 106 -48.37 -17.20 -22.58
CA LYS A 106 -49.60 -18.00 -22.79
C LYS A 106 -50.53 -17.31 -23.78
N GLU A 107 -50.70 -15.99 -23.67
CA GLU A 107 -51.50 -15.19 -24.63
C GLU A 107 -50.92 -15.28 -26.05
N GLU A 108 -49.62 -15.07 -26.21
CA GLU A 108 -48.92 -15.18 -27.51
C GLU A 108 -49.10 -16.59 -28.13
N ARG A 109 -48.93 -17.65 -27.34
CA ARG A 109 -49.15 -19.04 -27.81
C ARG A 109 -50.58 -19.30 -28.23
N ARG A 110 -51.56 -18.74 -27.50
CA ARG A 110 -52.99 -18.86 -27.86
C ARG A 110 -53.27 -18.18 -29.19
N ASP A 111 -52.72 -17.00 -29.42
CA ASP A 111 -52.88 -16.27 -30.68
C ASP A 111 -52.28 -17.02 -31.87
N LEU A 112 -51.09 -17.63 -31.69
CA LEU A 112 -50.48 -18.47 -32.72
C LEU A 112 -51.32 -19.70 -33.08
N ALA A 113 -52.10 -20.23 -32.14
CA ALA A 113 -53.03 -21.34 -32.40
C ALA A 113 -54.30 -20.90 -33.15
N LEU A 114 -54.63 -19.61 -33.15
CA LEU A 114 -55.82 -19.01 -33.75
C LEU A 114 -55.51 -18.23 -35.04
N ARG A 115 -54.38 -18.54 -35.70
CA ARG A 115 -53.72 -17.79 -36.80
C ARG A 115 -54.62 -17.20 -37.91
N ASP A 116 -55.79 -17.78 -38.19
CA ASP A 116 -56.72 -17.29 -39.23
C ASP A 116 -57.83 -16.36 -38.71
N LEU A 117 -57.89 -16.09 -37.40
CA LEU A 117 -58.97 -15.34 -36.73
C LEU A 117 -58.48 -14.07 -35.99
N VAL A 118 -57.18 -13.81 -35.93
CA VAL A 118 -56.59 -12.71 -35.16
C VAL A 118 -55.98 -11.66 -36.09
N ALA A 119 -56.32 -10.39 -35.88
CA ALA A 119 -55.76 -9.28 -36.65
C ALA A 119 -54.24 -9.13 -36.40
N THR A 120 -53.48 -8.77 -37.45
CA THR A 120 -52.01 -8.56 -37.37
C THR A 120 -51.61 -7.60 -36.26
N GLU A 121 -52.39 -6.54 -36.04
CA GLU A 121 -52.18 -5.56 -34.97
C GLU A 121 -52.22 -6.20 -33.57
N ALA A 122 -53.16 -7.12 -33.32
CA ALA A 122 -53.28 -7.80 -32.03
C ALA A 122 -52.10 -8.75 -31.78
N HIS A 123 -51.61 -9.41 -32.84
CA HIS A 123 -50.42 -10.26 -32.76
C HIS A 123 -49.16 -9.44 -32.42
N GLU A 124 -48.96 -8.30 -33.08
CA GLU A 124 -47.84 -7.39 -32.80
C GLU A 124 -47.91 -6.84 -31.36
N GLN A 125 -49.11 -6.49 -30.89
CA GLN A 125 -49.32 -6.07 -29.50
C GLN A 125 -48.91 -7.15 -28.50
N ASN A 126 -49.24 -8.43 -28.76
CA ASN A 126 -48.90 -9.51 -27.85
C ASN A 126 -47.41 -9.87 -27.86
N ILE A 127 -46.74 -9.79 -29.01
CA ILE A 127 -45.27 -9.87 -29.06
C ILE A 127 -44.65 -8.72 -28.24
N ALA A 128 -45.18 -7.50 -28.39
CA ALA A 128 -44.71 -6.36 -27.62
C ALA A 128 -44.91 -6.58 -26.11
N LYS A 129 -46.05 -7.16 -25.68
CA LYS A 129 -46.29 -7.52 -24.27
C LYS A 129 -45.29 -8.55 -23.74
N VAL A 130 -44.93 -9.57 -24.52
CA VAL A 130 -43.90 -10.54 -24.11
C VAL A 130 -42.57 -9.82 -23.92
N ARG A 131 -42.17 -8.97 -24.88
CA ARG A 131 -40.91 -8.20 -24.79
C ARG A 131 -40.89 -7.27 -23.59
N THR A 132 -42.00 -6.58 -23.28
CA THR A 132 -42.07 -5.71 -22.10
C THR A 132 -42.03 -6.49 -20.80
N ALA A 133 -42.70 -7.65 -20.72
CA ALA A 133 -42.64 -8.52 -19.55
C ALA A 133 -41.24 -9.14 -19.35
N GLU A 134 -40.53 -9.50 -20.44
CA GLU A 134 -39.14 -9.94 -20.37
C GLU A 134 -38.22 -8.83 -19.87
N ALA A 135 -38.41 -7.59 -20.33
CA ALA A 135 -37.68 -6.43 -19.83
C ALA A 135 -37.97 -6.16 -18.34
N ALA A 136 -39.23 -6.28 -17.92
CA ALA A 136 -39.63 -6.13 -16.52
C ALA A 136 -38.97 -7.21 -15.62
N LEU A 137 -38.92 -8.46 -16.09
CA LEU A 137 -38.21 -9.53 -15.38
C LEU A 137 -36.71 -9.25 -15.27
N LYS A 138 -36.07 -8.81 -16.35
CA LYS A 138 -34.64 -8.43 -16.32
C LYS A 138 -34.37 -7.30 -15.33
N ARG A 139 -35.25 -6.29 -15.26
CA ARG A 139 -35.16 -5.22 -14.25
C ARG A 139 -35.27 -5.78 -12.83
N ALA A 140 -36.26 -6.62 -12.55
CA ALA A 140 -36.45 -7.22 -11.22
C ALA A 140 -35.25 -8.09 -10.79
N LEU A 141 -34.61 -8.80 -11.74
CA LEU A 141 -33.37 -9.55 -11.47
C LEU A 141 -32.22 -8.62 -11.09
N ALA A 142 -32.03 -7.50 -11.82
CA ALA A 142 -31.00 -6.52 -11.51
C ALA A 142 -31.24 -5.86 -10.14
N ASP A 143 -32.49 -5.52 -9.81
CA ASP A 143 -32.85 -4.95 -8.51
C ASP A 143 -32.55 -5.92 -7.35
N ARG A 144 -32.80 -7.23 -7.55
CA ARG A 144 -32.40 -8.27 -6.59
C ARG A 144 -30.90 -8.34 -6.42
N ASP A 145 -30.15 -8.31 -7.51
CA ASP A 145 -28.68 -8.37 -7.46
C ASP A 145 -28.09 -7.19 -6.68
N VAL A 146 -28.64 -5.97 -6.85
CA VAL A 146 -28.28 -4.80 -6.04
C VAL A 146 -28.61 -5.04 -4.55
N ALA A 147 -29.82 -5.48 -4.23
CA ALA A 147 -30.21 -5.76 -2.84
C ALA A 147 -29.34 -6.86 -2.20
N GLN A 148 -28.91 -7.84 -2.99
CA GLN A 148 -28.02 -8.91 -2.54
C GLN A 148 -26.60 -8.38 -2.26
N ILE A 149 -26.07 -7.50 -3.10
CA ILE A 149 -24.79 -6.83 -2.86
C ILE A 149 -24.87 -5.99 -1.58
N ASP A 150 -25.92 -5.18 -1.42
CA ASP A 150 -26.14 -4.38 -0.21
C ASP A 150 -26.22 -5.24 1.05
N MET A 151 -26.84 -6.41 0.96
CA MET A 151 -26.89 -7.37 2.06
C MET A 151 -25.50 -7.94 2.39
N GLN A 152 -24.70 -8.30 1.38
CA GLN A 152 -23.32 -8.76 1.59
C GLN A 152 -22.43 -7.66 2.18
N ARG A 153 -22.64 -6.42 1.78
CA ARG A 153 -21.91 -5.24 2.29
C ARG A 153 -22.26 -4.87 3.73
N THR A 154 -23.23 -5.54 4.36
CA THR A 154 -23.44 -5.43 5.82
C THR A 154 -22.30 -6.04 6.63
N GLU A 155 -21.55 -6.95 6.03
CA GLU A 155 -20.43 -7.63 6.64
C GLU A 155 -19.14 -6.98 6.18
N ILE A 156 -18.55 -6.14 7.04
CA ILE A 156 -17.27 -5.51 6.78
C ILE A 156 -16.17 -6.51 7.12
N ARG A 157 -15.39 -6.89 6.12
CA ARG A 157 -14.33 -7.90 6.22
C ARG A 157 -12.95 -7.27 5.96
N ALA A 158 -11.91 -7.89 6.49
CA ALA A 158 -10.54 -7.48 6.22
C ALA A 158 -10.16 -7.76 4.76
N THR A 159 -9.65 -6.75 4.04
CA THR A 159 -9.15 -6.92 2.67
C THR A 159 -7.79 -7.62 2.63
N VAL A 160 -6.94 -7.36 3.63
CA VAL A 160 -5.56 -7.87 3.75
C VAL A 160 -5.34 -8.51 5.12
N GLY A 161 -4.24 -9.25 5.27
CA GLY A 161 -3.80 -9.78 6.57
C GLY A 161 -2.99 -8.72 7.30
N GLY A 162 -3.23 -8.52 8.59
CA GLY A 162 -2.60 -7.41 9.29
C GLY A 162 -3.05 -7.23 10.73
N THR A 163 -2.72 -6.09 11.30
CA THR A 163 -3.11 -5.71 12.66
C THR A 163 -4.11 -4.56 12.62
N VAL A 164 -5.24 -4.71 13.29
CA VAL A 164 -6.23 -3.64 13.46
C VAL A 164 -5.68 -2.62 14.45
N THR A 165 -5.77 -1.33 14.10
CA THR A 165 -5.29 -0.23 14.94
C THR A 165 -6.31 0.91 14.99
N ASN A 166 -6.32 1.62 16.13
CA ASN A 166 -7.19 2.76 16.38
C ASN A 166 -8.68 2.43 16.22
N LEU A 167 -9.08 1.27 16.76
CA LEU A 167 -10.48 0.85 16.78
C LEU A 167 -11.23 1.52 17.94
N ASP A 168 -12.05 2.52 17.61
CA ASP A 168 -12.94 3.23 18.55
C ASP A 168 -14.40 3.13 18.10
N LEU A 169 -14.83 1.92 17.75
CA LEU A 169 -16.20 1.64 17.33
C LEU A 169 -16.87 0.70 18.32
N HIS A 170 -18.12 1.03 18.64
CA HIS A 170 -18.93 0.30 19.59
C HIS A 170 -20.24 -0.18 18.94
N PRO A 171 -20.80 -1.31 19.40
CA PRO A 171 -22.16 -1.69 19.04
C PRO A 171 -23.15 -0.56 19.39
N GLY A 172 -23.95 -0.15 18.41
CA GLY A 172 -24.87 0.99 18.51
C GLY A 172 -24.41 2.22 17.74
N ASP A 173 -23.13 2.34 17.39
CA ASP A 173 -22.63 3.47 16.60
C ASP A 173 -23.18 3.43 15.17
N TYR A 174 -23.36 4.61 14.57
CA TYR A 174 -23.79 4.72 13.18
C TYR A 174 -22.60 4.99 12.27
N LEU A 175 -22.33 4.06 11.35
CA LEU A 175 -21.28 4.21 10.35
C LEU A 175 -21.86 4.79 9.06
N ALA A 176 -21.37 5.96 8.66
CA ALA A 176 -21.75 6.61 7.40
C ALA A 176 -20.90 6.14 6.22
N VAL A 177 -21.42 6.31 5.01
CA VAL A 177 -20.74 5.92 3.75
C VAL A 177 -19.42 6.67 3.61
N GLY A 178 -18.35 5.95 3.28
CA GLY A 178 -17.02 6.53 3.05
C GLY A 178 -16.27 6.95 4.31
N VAL A 179 -16.88 6.88 5.49
CA VAL A 179 -16.18 7.11 6.76
C VAL A 179 -15.28 5.92 7.06
N GLN A 180 -14.04 6.21 7.42
CA GLN A 180 -13.08 5.20 7.83
C GLN A 180 -13.50 4.63 9.19
N ALA A 181 -13.83 3.34 9.20
CA ALA A 181 -14.19 2.62 10.42
C ALA A 181 -12.96 2.27 11.26
N MET A 182 -11.88 1.85 10.60
CA MET A 182 -10.63 1.47 11.28
C MET A 182 -9.42 1.53 10.32
N ALA A 183 -8.22 1.44 10.87
CA ALA A 183 -6.98 1.30 10.12
C ALA A 183 -6.44 -0.14 10.27
N LEU A 184 -6.21 -0.80 9.14
CA LEU A 184 -5.59 -2.11 9.08
C LEU A 184 -4.15 -1.96 8.60
N VAL A 185 -3.21 -2.30 9.46
CA VAL A 185 -1.78 -2.25 9.19
C VAL A 185 -1.39 -3.56 8.51
N ASP A 186 -1.05 -3.49 7.23
CA ASP A 186 -0.70 -4.67 6.42
C ASP A 186 0.62 -5.28 6.91
N ALA A 187 0.64 -6.61 7.07
CA ALA A 187 1.82 -7.34 7.50
C ALA A 187 2.76 -7.67 6.34
N GLU A 188 2.27 -7.74 5.11
CA GLU A 188 3.03 -8.19 3.93
C GLU A 188 3.84 -7.05 3.29
N THR A 189 3.38 -5.80 3.40
CA THR A 189 4.02 -4.61 2.80
C THR A 189 5.02 -3.91 3.73
N LEU A 190 5.39 -4.60 4.82
CA LEU A 190 6.32 -4.14 5.82
C LEU A 190 7.74 -4.01 5.23
N ARG A 191 8.31 -2.80 5.34
CA ARG A 191 9.59 -2.43 4.74
C ARG A 191 10.32 -1.42 5.60
N VAL A 192 11.59 -1.18 5.28
CA VAL A 192 12.35 -0.09 5.88
C VAL A 192 12.65 0.94 4.81
N GLU A 193 12.44 2.21 5.14
CA GLU A 193 12.79 3.33 4.27
C GLU A 193 13.94 4.09 4.91
N GLY A 194 15.09 4.13 4.24
CA GLY A 194 16.27 4.89 4.65
C GLY A 194 16.39 6.17 3.85
N TYR A 195 16.57 7.30 4.51
CA TYR A 195 16.74 8.61 3.90
C TYR A 195 18.24 8.93 3.75
N PHE A 196 18.76 8.76 2.54
CA PHE A 196 20.19 8.93 2.25
C PHE A 196 20.49 10.31 1.66
N GLU A 197 21.65 10.86 2.00
CA GLU A 197 22.14 12.10 1.37
C GLU A 197 22.40 11.89 -0.12
N GLU A 198 21.97 12.83 -0.95
CA GLU A 198 22.16 12.82 -2.41
C GLU A 198 23.61 12.50 -2.83
N THR A 199 24.58 13.00 -2.07
CA THR A 199 26.02 12.78 -2.30
C THR A 199 26.44 11.32 -2.19
N LYS A 200 25.74 10.51 -1.39
CA LYS A 200 26.06 9.10 -1.11
C LYS A 200 25.33 8.11 -2.03
N LEU A 201 24.33 8.55 -2.79
CA LEU A 201 23.54 7.67 -3.67
C LEU A 201 24.34 7.05 -4.82
N ARG A 202 25.45 7.66 -5.23
CA ARG A 202 26.35 7.08 -6.25
C ARG A 202 26.88 5.70 -5.85
N SER A 203 26.90 5.41 -4.55
CA SER A 203 27.38 4.18 -3.95
C SER A 203 26.27 3.19 -3.63
N VAL A 204 25.01 3.50 -4.01
CA VAL A 204 23.83 2.69 -3.73
C VAL A 204 23.23 2.19 -5.03
N SER A 205 23.18 0.87 -5.20
CA SER A 205 22.55 0.20 -6.33
C SER A 205 21.38 -0.67 -5.87
N ILE A 206 20.41 -0.85 -6.75
CA ILE A 206 19.30 -1.80 -6.52
C ILE A 206 19.89 -3.20 -6.38
N GLY A 207 19.47 -3.93 -5.35
CA GLY A 207 19.97 -5.25 -4.98
C GLY A 207 21.15 -5.26 -4.01
N ASP A 208 21.73 -4.11 -3.66
CA ASP A 208 22.79 -4.06 -2.64
C ASP A 208 22.27 -4.55 -1.29
N ARG A 209 23.11 -5.31 -0.57
CA ARG A 209 22.75 -5.81 0.75
C ARG A 209 22.75 -4.66 1.75
N ALA A 210 21.80 -4.67 2.68
CA ALA A 210 21.70 -3.69 3.73
C ALA A 210 21.64 -4.36 5.10
N ARG A 211 22.31 -3.72 6.06
CA ARG A 211 22.21 -3.99 7.48
C ARG A 211 21.34 -2.91 8.09
N ILE A 212 20.27 -3.32 8.76
CA ILE A 212 19.29 -2.43 9.37
C ILE A 212 19.33 -2.67 10.88
N HIS A 213 19.68 -1.63 11.62
CA HIS A 213 19.71 -1.65 13.07
C HIS A 213 18.52 -0.86 13.62
N LEU A 214 17.56 -1.53 14.25
CA LEU A 214 16.43 -0.84 14.87
C LEU A 214 16.86 -0.21 16.18
N MET A 215 16.40 1.02 16.42
CA MET A 215 16.66 1.68 17.70
C MET A 215 16.03 0.88 18.84
N GLY A 216 16.86 0.48 19.81
CA GLY A 216 16.47 -0.28 20.99
C GLY A 216 16.55 -1.81 20.85
N ASP A 217 16.93 -2.34 19.69
CA ASP A 217 17.16 -3.78 19.50
C ASP A 217 18.67 -4.05 19.35
N ASP A 218 19.16 -5.15 19.91
CA ASP A 218 20.58 -5.52 19.82
C ASP A 218 20.94 -6.24 18.50
N ALA A 219 19.93 -6.79 17.82
CA ALA A 219 20.12 -7.63 16.65
C ALA A 219 19.84 -6.87 15.34
N ASP A 220 20.76 -7.01 14.39
CA ASP A 220 20.59 -6.41 13.07
C ASP A 220 19.65 -7.24 12.19
N ILE A 221 18.80 -6.53 11.46
CA ILE A 221 17.97 -7.07 10.39
C ILE A 221 18.78 -7.04 9.09
N VAL A 222 18.65 -8.09 8.29
CA VAL A 222 19.28 -8.16 6.98
C VAL A 222 18.21 -7.94 5.92
N GLY A 223 18.53 -7.06 4.96
CA GLY A 223 17.68 -6.77 3.82
C GLY A 223 18.51 -6.43 2.59
N HIS A 224 17.82 -5.94 1.56
CA HIS A 224 18.45 -5.43 0.35
C HIS A 224 17.72 -4.20 -0.18
N VAL A 225 18.42 -3.41 -1.00
CA VAL A 225 17.84 -2.24 -1.67
C VAL A 225 16.85 -2.71 -2.72
N GLU A 226 15.58 -2.43 -2.51
CA GLU A 226 14.51 -2.78 -3.45
C GLU A 226 14.37 -1.70 -4.52
N SER A 227 14.33 -0.43 -4.10
CA SER A 227 14.16 0.69 -5.01
C SER A 227 14.67 2.00 -4.41
N ILE A 228 14.99 2.94 -5.29
CA ILE A 228 15.36 4.31 -4.95
C ILE A 228 14.24 5.21 -5.47
N ALA A 229 13.79 6.18 -4.66
CA ALA A 229 12.72 7.08 -5.07
C ALA A 229 13.08 7.83 -6.36
N ALA A 230 12.18 7.78 -7.34
CA ALA A 230 12.38 8.43 -8.64
C ALA A 230 12.17 9.95 -8.60
N ALA A 231 11.49 10.46 -7.58
CA ALA A 231 11.22 11.89 -7.41
C ALA A 231 11.07 12.25 -5.93
N ILE A 232 11.41 13.50 -5.61
CA ILE A 232 11.13 14.18 -4.34
C ILE A 232 10.36 15.46 -4.66
N ALA A 233 9.40 15.83 -3.81
CA ALA A 233 8.66 17.07 -4.00
C ALA A 233 9.56 18.28 -3.70
N ASP A 234 9.52 19.29 -4.57
CA ASP A 234 10.17 20.57 -4.35
C ASP A 234 9.22 21.49 -3.59
N ASP A 235 9.46 21.65 -2.29
CA ASP A 235 8.65 22.49 -1.40
C ASP A 235 8.79 24.00 -1.69
N GLN A 236 9.75 24.39 -2.53
CA GLN A 236 9.96 25.78 -2.97
C GLN A 236 9.20 26.13 -4.25
N ARG A 237 8.57 25.14 -4.89
CA ARG A 237 7.88 25.30 -6.17
C ARG A 237 6.37 25.11 -6.00
N ASP A 238 5.66 26.23 -5.90
CA ASP A 238 4.20 26.24 -5.96
C ASP A 238 3.74 26.22 -7.43
N ASN A 239 3.04 25.17 -7.84
CA ASN A 239 2.33 25.15 -9.13
C ASN A 239 1.01 25.91 -8.98
N THR A 240 1.05 27.22 -9.19
CA THR A 240 -0.16 28.01 -9.40
C THR A 240 -0.90 27.53 -10.65
N GLY A 241 -2.24 27.45 -10.60
CA GLY A 241 -3.12 26.88 -11.64
C GLY A 241 -3.06 27.52 -13.04
N ASN A 242 -2.17 28.49 -13.26
CA ASN A 242 -1.89 29.10 -14.56
C ASN A 242 -0.70 28.45 -15.29
N LEU A 243 -0.28 27.23 -14.90
CA LEU A 243 0.87 26.49 -15.42
C LEU A 243 2.22 27.24 -15.34
N LEU A 244 2.26 28.35 -14.60
CA LEU A 244 3.48 29.10 -14.34
C LEU A 244 4.05 28.67 -12.98
N PRO A 245 5.31 28.22 -12.93
CA PRO A 245 5.96 27.87 -11.69
C PRO A 245 6.23 29.14 -10.88
N LYS A 246 5.70 29.19 -9.65
CA LYS A 246 6.05 30.22 -8.68
C LYS A 246 7.12 29.63 -7.75
N VAL A 247 8.33 30.19 -7.81
CA VAL A 247 9.45 29.74 -6.98
C VAL A 247 9.67 30.75 -5.87
N ALA A 248 9.70 30.29 -4.62
CA ALA A 248 10.04 31.16 -3.50
C ALA A 248 11.53 31.58 -3.58
N PRO A 249 11.88 32.86 -3.41
CA PRO A 249 13.29 33.27 -3.37
C PRO A 249 13.95 32.71 -2.10
N THR A 250 14.79 31.69 -2.25
CA THR A 250 15.56 31.10 -1.15
C THR A 250 16.92 31.78 -1.00
N PHE A 251 17.20 32.35 0.17
CA PHE A 251 18.52 32.84 0.56
C PHE A 251 19.22 31.84 1.50
N SER A 252 19.56 30.65 0.99
CA SER A 252 20.38 29.68 1.73
C SER A 252 21.84 29.82 1.31
N TRP A 253 22.65 30.45 2.17
CA TRP A 253 24.11 30.54 2.01
C TRP A 253 24.81 29.19 2.29
N VAL A 254 24.08 28.20 2.83
CA VAL A 254 24.51 26.81 2.99
C VAL A 254 23.56 25.90 2.21
N ARG A 255 24.10 25.12 1.27
CA ARG A 255 23.35 24.08 0.56
C ARG A 255 23.54 22.76 1.30
N LEU A 256 22.47 22.26 1.90
CA LEU A 256 22.45 20.92 2.49
C LEU A 256 22.10 19.90 1.39
N ALA A 257 22.69 18.70 1.47
CA ALA A 257 22.30 17.61 0.58
C ALA A 257 20.83 17.24 0.85
N GLN A 258 20.05 17.06 -0.21
CA GLN A 258 18.69 16.54 -0.07
C GLN A 258 18.74 15.07 0.35
N ARG A 259 17.69 14.65 1.06
CA ARG A 259 17.54 13.27 1.50
C ARG A 259 16.60 12.54 0.56
N ILE A 260 17.12 11.49 -0.08
CA ILE A 260 16.39 10.70 -1.05
C ILE A 260 16.00 9.38 -0.37
N PRO A 261 14.69 9.04 -0.34
CA PRO A 261 14.24 7.79 0.25
C PRO A 261 14.69 6.60 -0.60
N VAL A 262 15.32 5.65 0.06
CA VAL A 262 15.70 4.34 -0.47
C VAL A 262 14.87 3.30 0.27
N ARG A 263 14.09 2.51 -0.48
CA ARG A 263 13.27 1.43 0.06
C ARG A 263 14.09 0.16 0.16
N LEU A 264 14.03 -0.47 1.32
CA LEU A 264 14.73 -1.70 1.63
C LEU A 264 13.72 -2.81 1.92
N HIS A 265 13.86 -3.90 1.19
CA HIS A 265 13.13 -5.14 1.46
C HIS A 265 13.78 -5.88 2.63
N ILE A 266 12.97 -6.51 3.48
CA ILE A 266 13.43 -7.21 4.68
C ILE A 266 13.55 -8.71 4.34
N ASP A 267 14.78 -9.23 4.29
CA ASP A 267 15.02 -10.64 3.95
C ASP A 267 14.94 -11.55 5.19
N ARG A 268 15.47 -11.07 6.32
CA ARG A 268 15.54 -11.86 7.55
C ARG A 268 15.40 -11.01 8.79
N VAL A 269 14.44 -11.38 9.62
CA VAL A 269 14.19 -10.77 10.93
C VAL A 269 14.73 -11.69 12.03
N PRO A 270 15.55 -11.20 12.96
CA PRO A 270 15.97 -11.95 14.14
C PRO A 270 14.77 -12.37 15.02
N ALA A 271 14.89 -13.49 15.72
CA ALA A 271 13.85 -13.95 16.64
C ALA A 271 13.66 -12.96 17.80
N GLY A 272 12.41 -12.58 18.08
CA GLY A 272 12.06 -11.64 19.15
C GLY A 272 11.97 -10.17 18.73
N THR A 273 12.42 -9.81 17.53
CA THR A 273 12.28 -8.45 17.00
C THR A 273 10.85 -8.17 16.55
N LYS A 274 10.20 -7.21 17.19
CA LYS A 274 8.87 -6.72 16.77
C LYS A 274 9.03 -5.54 15.80
N LEU A 275 8.56 -5.75 14.58
CA LEU A 275 8.56 -4.72 13.55
C LEU A 275 7.27 -3.91 13.63
N ILE A 276 7.37 -2.76 14.31
CA ILE A 276 6.26 -1.81 14.45
C ILE A 276 6.52 -0.67 13.48
N ALA A 277 5.52 -0.33 12.67
CA ALA A 277 5.60 0.81 11.78
C ALA A 277 5.85 2.10 12.59
N GLY A 278 6.78 2.93 12.11
CA GLY A 278 7.21 4.16 12.78
C GLY A 278 8.50 4.02 13.61
N ARG A 279 8.98 2.80 13.90
CA ARG A 279 10.27 2.63 14.58
C ARG A 279 11.40 3.25 13.78
N THR A 280 12.30 3.94 14.46
CA THR A 280 13.53 4.49 13.88
C THR A 280 14.56 3.38 13.68
N ALA A 281 15.27 3.43 12.56
CA ALA A 281 16.27 2.49 12.14
C ALA A 281 17.51 3.23 11.64
N THR A 282 18.69 2.68 11.92
CA THR A 282 19.92 3.04 11.22
C THR A 282 20.12 2.03 10.09
N VAL A 283 20.31 2.52 8.88
CA VAL A 283 20.51 1.69 7.68
C VAL A 283 21.93 1.89 7.19
N GLU A 284 22.66 0.79 7.04
CA GLU A 284 23.98 0.73 6.42
C GLU A 284 23.89 -0.14 5.17
N ILE A 285 24.19 0.43 4.00
CA ILE A 285 24.25 -0.33 2.76
C ILE A 285 25.66 -0.88 2.62
N LEU A 286 25.74 -2.21 2.54
CA LEU A 286 26.99 -2.92 2.34
C LEU A 286 27.29 -2.89 0.85
N PRO A 287 28.45 -2.37 0.43
CA PRO A 287 28.80 -2.34 -0.98
C PRO A 287 28.75 -3.76 -1.53
N SER A 288 28.04 -3.95 -2.64
CA SER A 288 28.17 -5.18 -3.42
C SER A 288 29.65 -5.32 -3.75
N THR A 289 30.30 -6.33 -3.16
CA THR A 289 31.66 -6.67 -3.58
C THR A 289 31.52 -7.01 -5.06
N PRO A 290 32.08 -6.25 -6.00
CA PRO A 290 32.23 -6.80 -7.33
C PRO A 290 33.04 -8.06 -7.11
N LEU A 291 32.48 -9.21 -7.49
CA LEU A 291 33.27 -10.41 -7.69
C LEU A 291 34.33 -10.01 -8.72
N SER A 292 35.46 -9.48 -8.24
CA SER A 292 36.67 -9.43 -9.01
C SER A 292 36.91 -10.88 -9.41
N VAL A 293 36.79 -11.10 -10.71
CA VAL A 293 37.03 -12.38 -11.36
C VAL A 293 38.48 -12.75 -11.07
N VAL A 294 38.72 -13.38 -9.93
CA VAL A 294 39.89 -14.21 -9.70
C VAL A 294 39.57 -15.52 -10.42
N GLY A 295 39.95 -15.57 -11.68
CA GLY A 295 39.69 -16.73 -12.53
C GLY A 295 40.33 -16.59 -13.90
N ARG A 296 41.61 -16.99 -13.97
CA ARG A 296 42.25 -17.73 -15.07
C ARG A 296 41.74 -17.49 -16.49
N HIS A 297 42.65 -17.06 -17.37
CA HIS A 297 43.02 -17.91 -18.53
C HIS A 297 44.39 -17.50 -19.09
N LEU A 298 45.27 -18.52 -19.12
CA LEU A 298 46.49 -18.72 -19.92
C LEU A 298 47.74 -17.89 -19.61
#